data_AF-A0A8I0KQE3-F1
#
_entry.id   AF-A0A8I0KQE3-F1
#
_cell.length_a   1.000
_cell.length_b   1.000
_cell.length_c   1.000
_cell.angle_alpha   90.00
_cell.angle_beta   90.00
_cell.angle_gamma   90.00
#
_symmetry.space_group_name_H-M   'P 1'
#
loop_
_entity.id
_entity.type
_entity.pdbx_description
1 polymer ?
#
loop_
_entity_poly.entity_id
_entity_poly.type
_entity_poly.pdbx_seq_one_letter_code
_entity_poly.pdbx_strand_id
1 'polypeptide(L)' 'MRNIIIMFIISFVLSACSGPLLEKQTPVCQAQALLGGQSQTVDIYGVRKVSNQTEYRAGYPFNWRWVNKNNFTSSNCSN' A
#
# COMPACT_ATOMS: atom_id res chain seq x y z
N MET A 1 -24.19 40.66 8.63
CA MET A 1 -22.79 40.28 8.37
C MET A 1 -22.35 38.99 9.08
N ARG A 2 -22.85 38.71 10.30
CA ARG A 2 -22.55 37.48 11.08
C ARG A 2 -22.80 36.16 10.32
N ASN A 3 -23.86 36.07 9.52
CA ASN A 3 -24.23 34.84 8.81
C ASN A 3 -23.31 34.51 7.62
N ILE A 4 -22.69 35.53 7.01
CA ILE A 4 -21.75 35.35 5.89
C ILE A 4 -20.41 34.79 6.41
N ILE A 5 -19.99 35.22 7.60
CA ILE A 5 -18.76 34.75 8.26
C ILE A 5 -18.87 33.25 8.59
N ILE A 6 -20.05 32.80 9.05
CA ILE A 6 -20.30 31.40 9.37
C ILE A 6 -20.21 30.52 8.11
N MET A 7 -20.71 31.00 6.97
CA MET A 7 -20.66 30.26 5.72
C MET A 7 -19.23 30.07 5.20
N PHE A 8 -18.37 31.10 5.33
CA PHE A 8 -16.95 30.99 4.94
C PHE A 8 -16.16 29.99 5.78
N ILE A 9 -16.45 29.91 7.08
CA ILE A 9 -15.79 28.96 7.99
C ILE A 9 -16.18 27.52 7.62
N ILE A 10 -17.45 27.27 7.31
CA ILE A 10 -17.94 25.93 6.93
C ILE A 10 -17.27 25.45 5.64
N SER A 11 -17.10 26.33 4.64
CA SER A 11 -16.41 26.00 3.39
C SER A 11 -14.93 25.64 3.57
N PHE A 12 -14.26 26.24 4.56
CA PHE A 12 -12.85 25.96 4.86
C PHE A 12 -12.64 24.63 5.60
N VAL A 13 -13.64 24.16 6.38
CA VAL A 13 -13.57 22.87 7.06
C VAL A 13 -13.83 21.71 6.10
N LEU A 14 -14.67 21.92 5.07
CA LEU A 14 -14.97 20.90 4.05
C LEU A 14 -13.78 20.60 3.12
N SER A 15 -12.88 21.56 2.87
CA SER A 15 -11.69 21.33 2.04
C SER A 15 -10.58 20.52 2.73
N ALA A 16 -10.67 20.32 4.05
CA ALA A 16 -9.72 19.51 4.82
C ALA A 16 -9.93 17.99 4.63
N CYS A 17 -11.07 17.54 4.11
CA CYS A 17 -11.32 16.12 3.80
C CYS A 17 -10.57 15.64 2.54
N SER A 18 -10.09 16.55 1.69
CA SER A 18 -9.25 16.27 0.52
C SER A 18 -7.75 16.38 0.82
N GLY A 19 -7.36 16.25 2.10
CA GLY A 19 -5.98 16.31 2.50
C GLY A 19 -5.10 15.28 1.76
N PRO A 20 -3.81 15.57 1.54
CA PRO A 20 -2.83 14.66 0.95
C PRO A 20 -2.47 13.48 1.90
N LEU A 21 -3.37 13.12 2.82
CA LEU A 21 -3.18 12.16 3.90
C LEU A 21 -3.19 10.70 3.42
N LEU A 22 -3.37 10.47 2.12
CA LEU A 22 -2.95 9.23 1.47
C LEU A 22 -1.46 9.38 1.17
N GLU A 23 -0.64 9.25 2.22
CA GLU A 23 0.79 9.09 2.06
C GLU A 23 1.00 7.89 1.13
N LYS A 24 1.35 8.18 -0.13
CA LYS A 24 1.46 7.19 -1.18
C LYS A 24 2.59 6.26 -0.75
N GLN A 25 2.23 5.14 -0.12
CA GLN A 25 3.22 4.20 0.37
C GLN A 25 4.12 3.82 -0.81
N THR A 26 5.41 4.13 -0.70
CA THR A 26 6.37 3.70 -1.70
C THR A 26 6.65 2.22 -1.49
N PRO A 27 6.65 1.41 -2.55
CA PRO A 27 7.01 0.01 -2.42
C PRO A 27 8.48 -0.10 -2.01
N VAL A 28 8.76 -1.00 -1.07
CA VAL A 28 10.12 -1.30 -0.59
C VAL A 28 10.91 -2.04 -1.67
N CYS A 29 10.23 -2.95 -2.37
CA CYS A 29 10.82 -3.78 -3.41
C CYS A 29 9.72 -4.38 -4.28
N GLN A 30 10.13 -5.13 -5.32
CA GLN A 30 9.22 -5.85 -6.20
C GLN A 30 9.52 -7.35 -6.16
N ALA A 31 8.46 -8.14 -6.30
CA ALA A 31 8.53 -9.59 -6.42
C ALA A 31 7.72 -10.05 -7.63
N GLN A 32 8.12 -11.17 -8.22
CA GLN A 32 7.39 -11.79 -9.31
C GLN A 32 6.52 -12.91 -8.75
N ALA A 33 5.23 -12.91 -9.09
CA ALA A 33 4.29 -13.96 -8.73
C ALA A 33 3.77 -14.63 -10.00
N LEU A 34 3.61 -15.96 -9.98
CA LEU A 34 3.01 -16.69 -11.08
C LEU A 34 1.50 -16.80 -10.86
N LEU A 35 0.71 -16.06 -11.64
CA LEU A 35 -0.73 -15.97 -11.50
C LEU A 35 -1.39 -16.40 -12.81
N GLY A 36 -2.18 -17.47 -12.78
CA GLY A 36 -2.83 -18.01 -13.98
C GLY A 36 -1.84 -18.45 -15.07
N GLY A 37 -0.62 -18.85 -14.70
CA GLY A 37 0.44 -19.23 -15.64
C GLY A 37 1.27 -18.08 -16.20
N GLN A 38 0.98 -16.82 -15.83
CA GLN A 38 1.75 -15.65 -16.25
C GLN A 38 2.51 -15.03 -15.07
N SER A 39 3.78 -14.66 -15.30
CA SER A 39 4.56 -13.92 -14.31
C SER A 39 4.07 -12.47 -14.24
N GLN A 40 3.74 -12.01 -13.04
CA GLN A 40 3.31 -10.65 -12.77
C GLN A 40 4.21 -10.02 -11.71
N THR A 41 4.59 -8.76 -11.93
CA THR A 41 5.31 -7.95 -10.96
C THR A 41 4.35 -7.46 -9.89
N VAL A 42 4.72 -7.69 -8.64
CA VAL A 42 3.95 -7.35 -7.44
C VAL A 42 4.80 -6.46 -6.57
N ASP A 43 4.25 -5.30 -6.25
CA ASP A 43 4.88 -4.34 -5.35
C ASP A 43 4.78 -4.81 -3.89
N ILE A 44 5.91 -4.81 -3.19
CA ILE A 44 6.03 -5.23 -1.80
C ILE A 44 6.21 -3.99 -0.93
N TYR A 45 5.37 -3.85 0.09
CA TYR A 45 5.30 -2.69 0.99
C TYR A 45 5.88 -2.96 2.38
N GLY A 46 6.40 -4.16 2.61
CA GLY A 46 6.99 -4.54 3.89
C GLY A 46 7.49 -5.97 3.87
N VAL A 47 8.51 -6.24 4.67
CA VAL A 47 9.10 -7.57 4.86
C VAL A 47 9.11 -7.87 6.35
N ARG A 48 8.69 -9.07 6.74
CA ARG A 48 8.76 -9.52 8.13
C ARG A 48 9.15 -10.99 8.22
N LYS A 49 9.65 -11.42 9.37
CA LYS A 49 9.94 -12.82 9.65
C LYS A 49 9.00 -13.34 10.73
N VAL A 50 8.25 -14.38 10.44
CA VAL A 50 7.31 -15.05 11.37
C VAL A 50 7.64 -16.53 11.36
N SER A 51 7.89 -17.12 12.54
CA SER A 51 8.17 -18.56 12.67
C SER A 51 9.26 -19.08 11.72
N ASN A 52 10.39 -18.36 11.63
CA ASN A 52 11.50 -18.63 10.71
C ASN A 52 11.19 -18.50 9.20
N GLN A 53 10.00 -18.04 8.81
CA GLN A 53 9.64 -17.80 7.42
C GLN A 53 9.58 -16.29 7.13
N THR A 54 10.03 -15.90 5.95
CA THR A 54 9.91 -14.51 5.48
C THR A 54 8.56 -14.31 4.80
N GLU A 55 7.84 -13.26 5.19
CA GLU A 55 6.58 -12.84 4.61
C GLU A 55 6.71 -11.44 4.01
N TYR A 56 6.06 -11.25 2.86
CA TYR A 56 6.00 -10.00 2.14
C TYR A 56 4.59 -9.41 2.24
N ARG A 57 4.50 -8.12 2.54
CA ARG A 57 3.26 -7.37 2.48
C ARG A 57 3.02 -6.94 1.03
N ALA A 58 2.36 -7.80 0.28
CA ALA A 58 2.17 -7.64 -1.15
C ALA A 58 0.95 -6.78 -1.47
N GLY A 59 1.09 -5.84 -2.40
CA GLY A 59 -0.01 -5.02 -2.93
C GLY A 59 -0.96 -5.82 -3.82
N TYR A 60 -1.50 -5.18 -4.86
CA TYR A 60 -2.30 -5.89 -5.86
C TYR A 60 -1.48 -7.02 -6.52
N PRO A 61 -2.05 -8.22 -6.74
CA PRO A 61 -3.44 -8.63 -6.50
C PRO A 61 -3.70 -9.25 -5.11
N PHE A 62 -2.73 -9.24 -4.21
CA PHE A 62 -2.81 -9.86 -2.88
C PHE A 62 -3.50 -8.99 -1.82
N ASN A 63 -4.02 -7.82 -2.18
CA ASN A 63 -4.79 -6.93 -1.31
C ASN A 63 -4.09 -6.57 0.01
N TRP A 64 -2.81 -6.17 -0.04
CA TRP A 64 -2.01 -5.71 1.12
C TRP A 64 -1.86 -6.76 2.22
N ARG A 65 -2.07 -8.03 1.90
CA ARG A 65 -1.92 -9.17 2.82
C ARG A 65 -0.46 -9.56 2.96
N TRP A 66 -0.16 -10.19 4.09
CA TRP A 66 1.11 -10.87 4.30
C TRP A 66 1.08 -12.23 3.62
N VAL A 67 2.02 -12.43 2.69
CA VAL A 67 2.14 -13.65 1.89
C VAL A 67 3.55 -14.18 2.05
N ASN A 68 3.67 -15.49 2.25
CA ASN A 68 4.98 -16.12 2.40
C ASN A 68 5.82 -15.95 1.11
N LYS A 69 7.11 -15.62 1.27
CA LYS A 69 8.09 -15.45 0.17
C LYS A 69 8.06 -16.59 -0.84
N ASN A 70 7.77 -17.81 -0.41
CA ASN A 70 7.71 -19.00 -1.27
C ASN A 70 6.57 -18.97 -2.31
N ASN A 71 5.60 -18.06 -2.19
CA ASN A 71 4.56 -17.87 -3.22
C ASN A 71 5.03 -16.98 -4.38
N PHE A 72 6.23 -16.43 -4.30
CA PHE A 72 6.84 -15.60 -5.33
C PHE A 72 7.95 -16.39 -6.02
N THR A 73 8.06 -16.26 -7.34
CA THR A 73 9.07 -16.94 -8.15
C THR A 73 10.43 -16.27 -8.03
N SER A 74 10.46 -14.95 -7.87
CA SER A 74 11.66 -14.17 -7.61
C SER A 74 11.33 -12.88 -6.87
N SER A 75 12.31 -12.30 -6.19
CA SER A 75 12.14 -11.02 -5.50
C SER A 75 13.43 -10.24 -5.48
N ASN A 76 13.36 -8.92 -5.68
CA ASN A 76 14.49 -8.01 -5.51
C ASN A 76 14.49 -7.35 -4.11
N CYS A 77 13.91 -8.04 -3.12
CA CYS A 77 13.88 -7.58 -1.74
C CYS A 77 15.15 -8.04 -1.03
N SER A 78 15.91 -7.12 -0.45
CA SER A 78 17.00 -7.45 0.46
C SER A 78 16.41 -8.11 1.72
N ASN A 79 16.98 -9.25 2.13
CA ASN A 79 16.56 -10.01 3.32
C ASN A 79 16.80 -9.23 4.61
#